data_AF-A0A520JM30-F1
#
_entry.id   AF-A0A520JM30-F1
#
_cell.length_a   1.000
_cell.length_b   1.000
_cell.length_c   1.000
_cell.angle_alpha   90.00
_cell.angle_beta   90.00
_cell.angle_gamma   90.00
#
_symmetry.space_group_name_H-M   'P 1'
#
loop_
_entity.id
_entity.type
_entity.pdbx_description
1 polymer ?
#
loop_
_entity_poly.entity_id
_entity_poly.type
_entity_poly.pdbx_seq_one_letter_code
_entity_poly.pdbx_strand_id
1 'polypeptide(L)'
;MHPFSQLEPTLSRNEPRIYLDHAATTPMRPEAVAAVMEGMARWANPSSPHAEGRAARAALEDARRRIAQALDWPHHVILTSGASESASLALRGRPGIGVAAVEHDAVLRAADRPVMLDVDAGGIVRPEGRDWTALQSA
;
A
#
# COMPACT_ATOMS: atom_id res chain seq x y z
N MET A 1 8.55 -39.13 27.46
CA MET A 1 8.65 -37.77 28.01
C MET A 1 10.00 -37.22 27.56
N HIS A 2 10.07 -36.60 26.37
CA HIS A 2 11.31 -36.07 25.82
C HIS A 2 11.39 -34.54 26.02
N PRO A 3 12.58 -34.01 26.31
CA PRO A 3 12.78 -32.70 26.90
C PRO A 3 12.89 -31.65 25.79
N PHE A 4 11.80 -30.95 25.51
CA PHE A 4 11.80 -29.79 24.61
C PHE A 4 12.05 -28.45 25.34
N SER A 5 12.48 -28.46 26.61
CA SER A 5 12.56 -27.24 27.43
C SER A 5 13.90 -26.48 27.36
N GLN A 6 14.77 -26.74 26.38
CA GLN A 6 16.12 -26.13 26.36
C GLN A 6 16.59 -25.55 25.02
N LEU A 7 15.67 -25.16 24.14
CA LEU A 7 16.01 -24.27 23.03
C LEU A 7 15.43 -22.88 23.31
N GLU A 8 15.84 -22.28 24.42
CA GLU A 8 15.77 -20.82 24.57
C GLU A 8 16.91 -20.27 23.69
N PRO A 9 16.63 -19.54 22.60
CA PRO A 9 17.70 -18.95 21.82
C PRO A 9 18.41 -17.94 22.71
N THR A 10 19.64 -18.26 23.12
CA THR A 10 20.57 -17.30 23.71
C THR A 10 20.95 -16.31 22.63
N LEU A 11 20.05 -15.37 22.32
CA LEU A 11 20.40 -14.20 21.53
C LEU A 11 21.41 -13.42 22.36
N SER A 12 22.69 -13.63 22.06
CA SER A 12 23.76 -12.71 22.44
C SER A 12 23.27 -11.29 22.18
N ARG A 13 23.21 -10.46 23.22
CA ARG A 13 22.71 -9.07 23.14
C ARG A 13 23.50 -8.17 22.18
N ASN A 14 24.55 -8.70 21.54
CA ASN A 14 25.48 -7.99 20.68
C ASN A 14 25.52 -8.46 19.21
N GLU A 15 24.69 -9.44 18.81
CA GLU A 15 24.59 -9.80 17.39
C GLU A 15 23.58 -8.88 16.67
N PRO A 16 23.93 -8.32 15.50
CA PRO A 16 23.01 -7.47 14.75
C PRO A 16 21.79 -8.29 14.34
N ARG A 17 20.59 -7.83 14.74
CA ARG A 17 19.32 -8.44 14.33
C ARG A 17 19.19 -8.42 12.81
N ILE A 18 19.00 -9.60 12.23
CA ILE A 18 18.63 -9.75 10.82
C ILE A 18 17.10 -9.64 10.72
N TYR A 19 16.62 -8.67 9.94
CA TYR A 19 15.19 -8.45 9.71
C TYR A 19 14.77 -9.12 8.40
N LEU A 20 13.93 -10.15 8.49
CA LEU A 20 13.48 -10.97 7.36
C LEU A 20 11.96 -10.88 7.16
N ASP A 21 11.36 -9.71 7.43
CA ASP A 21 9.91 -9.47 7.30
C ASP A 21 9.61 -8.18 6.51
N HIS A 22 10.39 -7.94 5.45
CA HIS A 22 10.25 -6.77 4.58
C HIS A 22 8.90 -6.70 3.84
N ALA A 23 8.19 -7.83 3.74
CA ALA A 23 6.87 -7.91 3.12
C ALA A 23 5.76 -7.32 4.01
N ALA A 24 5.87 -7.44 5.35
CA ALA A 24 4.91 -6.82 6.26
C ALA A 24 5.14 -5.31 6.41
N THR A 25 6.40 -4.91 6.58
CA THR A 25 6.82 -3.50 6.53
C THR A 25 8.33 -3.38 6.31
N THR A 26 8.79 -2.20 5.91
CA THR A 26 10.20 -1.93 5.61
C THR A 26 10.64 -0.65 6.32
N PRO A 27 11.87 -0.61 6.91
CA PRO A 27 12.43 0.63 7.44
C PRO A 27 12.42 1.73 6.37
N MET A 28 11.94 2.91 6.74
CA MET A 28 11.96 4.05 5.82
C MET A 28 13.39 4.38 5.42
N ARG A 29 13.57 4.72 4.14
CA ARG A 29 14.81 5.29 3.65
C ARG A 29 15.10 6.64 4.32
N PRO A 30 16.36 6.99 4.64
CA PRO A 30 16.70 8.27 5.25
C PRO A 30 16.18 9.49 4.46
N GLU A 31 16.17 9.41 3.14
CA GLU A 31 15.67 10.47 2.27
C GLU A 31 14.14 10.65 2.40
N ALA A 32 13.40 9.56 2.64
CA ALA A 32 11.96 9.62 2.90
C ALA A 32 11.67 10.23 4.28
N VAL A 33 12.45 9.86 5.29
CA VAL A 33 12.38 10.46 6.63
C VAL A 33 12.58 11.98 6.56
N ALA A 34 13.62 12.43 5.85
CA ALA A 34 13.89 13.85 5.68
C ALA A 34 12.75 14.60 4.98
N ALA A 35 12.19 14.01 3.91
CA ALA A 35 11.06 14.60 3.18
C ALA A 35 9.79 14.71 4.05
N VAL A 36 9.51 13.71 4.90
CA VAL A 36 8.40 13.77 5.87
C VAL A 36 8.62 14.90 6.86
N MET A 37 9.83 15.03 7.42
CA MET A 37 10.15 16.12 8.35
C MET A 37 10.02 17.50 7.72
N GLU A 38 10.46 17.67 6.47
CA GLU A 38 10.24 18.91 5.71
C GLU A 38 8.74 19.18 5.51
N GLY A 39 7.98 18.16 5.14
CA GLY A 39 6.52 18.25 4.99
C GLY A 39 5.83 18.67 6.28
N MET A 40 6.22 18.09 7.42
CA MET A 40 5.68 18.44 8.73
C MET A 40 6.01 19.89 9.15
N ALA A 41 7.17 20.41 8.74
CA ALA A 41 7.52 21.81 8.99
C ALA A 41 6.64 22.80 8.20
N ARG A 42 6.02 22.36 7.09
CA ARG A 42 5.04 23.14 6.31
C ARG A 42 3.66 23.07 6.98
N TRP A 43 3.51 23.83 8.06
CA TRP A 43 2.33 23.80 8.94
C TRP A 43 1.04 24.37 8.33
N ALA A 44 1.13 25.15 7.25
CA ALA A 44 -0.01 25.86 6.68
C ALA A 44 -0.97 24.94 5.92
N ASN A 45 -2.27 25.23 5.99
CA ASN A 45 -3.30 24.48 5.28
C ASN A 45 -3.19 24.70 3.75
N PRO A 46 -3.02 23.64 2.93
CA PRO A 46 -2.91 23.75 1.47
C PRO A 46 -4.19 24.24 0.76
N SER A 47 -5.31 24.31 1.47
CA SER A 47 -6.56 24.91 0.95
C SER A 47 -6.64 26.42 1.18
N SER A 48 -5.73 26.99 1.97
CA SER A 48 -5.74 28.43 2.25
C SER A 48 -5.19 29.25 1.07
N PRO A 49 -5.76 30.43 0.78
CA PRO A 49 -5.33 31.24 -0.36
C PRO A 49 -4.09 32.08 -0.09
N HIS A 50 -3.63 32.23 1.15
CA HIS A 50 -2.44 33.03 1.51
C HIS A 50 -1.13 32.35 1.10
N ALA A 51 -0.01 33.07 1.20
CA ALA A 51 1.27 32.65 0.63
C ALA A 51 1.75 31.28 1.15
N GLU A 52 1.66 31.05 2.45
CA GLU A 52 2.08 29.80 3.10
C GLU A 52 1.18 28.63 2.69
N GLY A 53 -0.14 28.86 2.56
CA GLY A 53 -1.09 27.86 2.08
C GLY A 53 -0.83 27.46 0.63
N ARG A 54 -0.57 28.43 -0.24
CA ARG A 54 -0.17 28.17 -1.64
C ARG A 54 1.16 27.41 -1.72
N ALA A 55 2.12 27.72 -0.85
CA ALA A 55 3.39 27.01 -0.78
C ALA A 55 3.22 25.55 -0.31
N ALA A 56 2.35 25.29 0.66
CA ALA A 56 1.99 23.94 1.10
C ALA A 56 1.30 23.16 -0.03
N ARG A 57 0.35 23.79 -0.74
CA ARG A 57 -0.32 23.20 -1.91
C ARG A 57 0.67 22.85 -3.01
N ALA A 58 1.60 23.75 -3.33
CA ALA A 58 2.61 23.51 -4.35
C ALA A 58 3.50 22.29 -4.02
N ALA A 59 3.88 22.12 -2.76
CA ALA A 59 4.63 20.95 -2.31
C ALA A 59 3.83 19.64 -2.44
N LEU A 60 2.54 19.67 -2.08
CA LEU A 60 1.66 18.50 -2.23
C LEU A 60 1.46 18.09 -3.70
N GLU A 61 1.29 19.06 -4.60
CA GLU A 61 1.14 18.80 -6.04
C GLU A 61 2.46 18.36 -6.71
N ASP A 62 3.62 18.84 -6.23
CA ASP A 62 4.92 18.28 -6.62
C ASP A 62 5.04 16.80 -6.22
N ALA A 63 4.70 16.46 -4.97
CA ALA A 63 4.70 15.08 -4.50
C ALA A 63 3.77 14.20 -5.35
N ARG A 64 2.55 14.68 -5.66
CA ARG A 64 1.60 13.98 -6.53
C ARG A 64 2.18 13.70 -7.93
N ARG A 65 2.80 14.70 -8.55
CA ARG A 65 3.46 14.56 -9.86
C ARG A 65 4.60 13.55 -9.82
N ARG A 66 5.44 13.60 -8.79
CA ARG A 66 6.57 12.67 -8.63
C ARG A 66 6.10 11.22 -8.45
N ILE A 67 5.01 11.01 -7.70
CA ILE A 67 4.39 9.68 -7.54
C ILE A 67 3.86 9.19 -8.89
N ALA A 68 3.11 10.04 -9.62
CA ALA A 68 2.59 9.68 -10.94
C ALA A 68 3.72 9.29 -11.91
N GLN A 69 4.80 10.07 -11.95
CA GLN A 69 5.97 9.78 -12.78
C GLN A 69 6.68 8.49 -12.39
N ALA A 70 6.86 8.23 -11.09
CA ALA A 70 7.53 7.02 -10.60
C ALA A 70 6.75 5.74 -10.92
N LEU A 71 5.42 5.85 -11.08
CA LEU A 71 4.52 4.75 -11.41
C LEU A 71 4.14 4.69 -12.90
N ASP A 72 4.70 5.58 -13.74
CA ASP A 72 4.28 5.79 -15.13
C ASP A 72 2.75 5.93 -15.29
N TRP A 73 2.13 6.64 -14.34
CA TRP A 73 0.67 6.74 -14.23
C TRP A 73 0.14 7.99 -14.93
N PRO A 74 -0.63 7.87 -16.03
CA PRO A 74 -1.07 9.02 -16.83
C PRO A 74 -2.35 9.70 -16.28
N HIS A 75 -2.92 9.16 -15.20
CA HIS A 75 -4.20 9.64 -14.64
C HIS A 75 -4.01 10.34 -13.29
N HIS A 76 -5.13 10.69 -12.65
CA HIS A 76 -5.11 11.33 -11.35
C HIS A 76 -4.57 10.38 -10.27
N VAL A 77 -3.69 10.91 -9.41
CA VAL A 77 -3.24 10.26 -8.19
C VAL A 77 -4.05 10.82 -7.03
N ILE A 78 -4.82 9.96 -6.35
CA ILE A 78 -5.52 10.30 -5.11
C ILE A 78 -4.65 9.82 -3.95
N LEU A 79 -4.29 10.72 -3.04
CA LEU A 79 -3.53 10.36 -1.84
C LEU A 79 -4.50 9.87 -0.77
N THR A 80 -4.20 8.71 -0.20
CA THR A 80 -4.94 8.09 0.90
C THR A 80 -3.99 7.86 2.08
N SER A 81 -4.53 7.46 3.23
CA SER A 81 -3.75 7.03 4.39
C SER A 81 -3.00 5.70 4.20
N GLY A 82 -3.32 4.94 3.15
CA GLY A 82 -2.64 3.69 2.81
C GLY A 82 -3.48 2.76 1.92
N ALA A 83 -2.90 1.59 1.60
CA ALA A 83 -3.48 0.63 0.67
C ALA A 83 -4.89 0.14 1.08
N SER A 84 -5.16 -0.03 2.38
CA SER A 84 -6.47 -0.46 2.87
C SER A 84 -7.57 0.57 2.60
N GLU A 85 -7.28 1.86 2.75
CA GLU A 85 -8.22 2.92 2.40
C GLU A 85 -8.39 3.02 0.88
N SER A 86 -7.31 2.87 0.12
CA SER A 86 -7.37 2.84 -1.35
C SER A 86 -8.26 1.70 -1.86
N ALA A 87 -8.10 0.49 -1.33
CA ALA A 87 -8.94 -0.66 -1.68
C ALA A 87 -10.42 -0.41 -1.34
N SER A 88 -10.68 0.14 -0.16
CA SER A 88 -12.02 0.55 0.27
C SER A 88 -12.64 1.57 -0.69
N LEU A 89 -11.90 2.63 -1.05
CA LEU A 89 -12.34 3.67 -1.99
C LEU A 89 -12.62 3.09 -3.38
N ALA A 90 -11.86 2.08 -3.80
CA ALA A 90 -11.99 1.44 -5.09
C ALA A 90 -13.10 0.37 -5.17
N LEU A 91 -13.51 -0.25 -4.07
CA LEU A 91 -14.37 -1.45 -4.11
C LEU A 91 -15.71 -1.30 -3.40
N ARG A 92 -15.81 -0.46 -2.35
CA ARG A 92 -17.03 -0.37 -1.56
C ARG A 92 -18.21 0.10 -2.42
N GLY A 93 -19.34 -0.59 -2.28
CA GLY A 93 -20.59 -0.28 -2.98
C GLY A 93 -20.59 -0.65 -4.47
N ARG A 94 -19.62 -1.45 -4.92
CA ARG A 94 -19.51 -1.91 -6.32
C ARG A 94 -19.69 -3.43 -6.39
N PRO A 95 -20.94 -3.92 -6.57
CA PRO A 95 -21.20 -5.35 -6.61
C PRO A 95 -20.64 -6.02 -7.86
N GLY A 96 -20.31 -7.31 -7.77
CA GLY A 96 -19.97 -8.14 -8.93
C GLY A 96 -18.54 -7.95 -9.46
N ILE A 97 -17.66 -7.27 -8.72
CA ILE A 97 -16.23 -7.21 -9.04
C ILE A 97 -15.62 -8.60 -8.85
N GLY A 98 -14.79 -9.03 -9.80
CA GLY A 98 -14.01 -10.26 -9.70
C GLY A 98 -12.90 -10.13 -8.66
N VAL A 99 -12.80 -11.07 -7.73
CA VAL A 99 -11.81 -11.05 -6.63
C VAL A 99 -11.19 -12.44 -6.47
N ALA A 100 -9.87 -12.51 -6.33
CA ALA A 100 -9.16 -13.76 -6.10
C ALA A 100 -9.17 -14.13 -4.60
N ALA A 101 -9.15 -15.43 -4.29
CA ALA A 101 -9.04 -15.89 -2.90
C ALA A 101 -7.69 -15.56 -2.24
N VAL A 102 -6.68 -15.18 -3.04
CA VAL A 102 -5.32 -14.82 -2.60
C VAL A 102 -5.12 -13.31 -2.42
N GLU A 103 -6.17 -12.52 -2.59
CA GLU A 103 -6.10 -11.07 -2.34
C GLU A 103 -5.83 -10.76 -0.85
N HIS A 104 -5.27 -9.57 -0.61
CA HIS A 104 -5.12 -9.08 0.76
C HIS A 104 -6.50 -8.92 1.45
N ASP A 105 -6.56 -9.15 2.76
CA ASP A 105 -7.79 -9.04 3.57
C ASP A 105 -8.50 -7.68 3.41
N ALA A 106 -7.75 -6.62 3.14
CA ALA A 106 -8.31 -5.29 2.83
C ALA A 106 -9.20 -5.26 1.56
N VAL A 107 -8.86 -6.05 0.53
CA VAL A 107 -9.67 -6.19 -0.70
C VAL A 107 -10.89 -7.06 -0.41
N LEU A 108 -10.68 -8.22 0.22
CA LEU A 108 -11.75 -9.17 0.56
C LEU A 108 -12.84 -8.52 1.42
N ARG A 109 -12.46 -7.69 2.39
CA ARG A 109 -13.40 -6.97 3.25
C ARG A 109 -14.06 -5.77 2.57
N ALA A 110 -13.40 -5.17 1.59
CA ALA A 110 -13.92 -4.00 0.89
C ALA A 110 -14.91 -4.36 -0.23
N ALA A 111 -14.77 -5.55 -0.82
CA ALA A 111 -15.62 -6.01 -1.91
C ALA A 111 -17.07 -6.25 -1.46
N ASP A 112 -18.04 -5.68 -2.18
CA ASP A 112 -19.47 -5.98 -2.02
C ASP A 112 -19.84 -7.13 -2.95
N ARG A 113 -20.28 -8.27 -2.41
CA ARG A 113 -20.74 -9.46 -3.17
C ARG A 113 -19.85 -9.76 -4.40
N PRO A 114 -18.54 -10.04 -4.20
CA PRO A 114 -17.63 -10.28 -5.31
C PRO A 114 -17.94 -11.58 -6.03
N VAL A 115 -17.54 -11.64 -7.31
CA VAL A 115 -17.42 -12.90 -8.04
C VAL A 115 -16.06 -13.49 -7.70
N MET A 116 -16.03 -14.63 -7.00
CA MET A 116 -14.77 -15.28 -6.66
C MET A 116 -14.15 -15.90 -7.91
N LEU A 117 -12.90 -15.54 -8.19
CA LEU A 117 -12.13 -16.04 -9.32
C LEU A 117 -11.31 -17.26 -8.91
N ASP A 118 -11.23 -18.25 -9.80
CA ASP A 118 -10.39 -19.43 -9.61
C ASP A 118 -8.91 -19.05 -9.64
N VAL A 119 -8.15 -19.64 -8.72
CA VAL A 119 -6.71 -19.43 -8.56
C VAL A 119 -6.01 -20.76 -8.81
N ASP A 120 -5.01 -20.75 -9.69
CA ASP A 120 -4.23 -21.96 -9.97
C ASP A 120 -3.25 -22.31 -8.83
N ALA A 121 -2.56 -23.44 -8.95
CA ALA A 121 -1.60 -23.89 -7.94
C ALA A 121 -0.37 -22.95 -7.78
N GLY A 122 -0.16 -22.03 -8.71
CA GLY A 122 0.86 -20.98 -8.63
C GLY A 122 0.37 -19.70 -7.96
N GLY A 123 -0.89 -19.64 -7.50
CA GLY A 123 -1.47 -18.44 -6.93
C GLY A 123 -1.90 -17.41 -7.97
N ILE A 124 -2.04 -17.81 -9.25
CA ILE A 124 -2.33 -16.90 -10.35
C ILE A 124 -3.79 -17.08 -10.79
N VAL A 125 -4.48 -15.95 -11.01
CA VAL A 125 -5.77 -15.94 -11.70
C VAL A 125 -5.53 -15.78 -13.19
N ARG A 126 -6.08 -16.68 -14.00
CA ARG A 126 -6.11 -16.56 -15.46
C ARG A 126 -7.54 -16.30 -15.91
N PRO A 127 -7.88 -15.04 -16.23
CA PRO A 127 -9.23 -14.74 -16.73
C PRO A 127 -9.44 -15.36 -18.11
N GLU A 128 -10.40 -16.27 -18.24
CA GLU A 128 -10.87 -16.79 -19.52
C GLU A 128 -12.26 -16.22 -19.88
N GLY A 129 -12.48 -15.88 -21.15
CA GLY A 129 -13.82 -15.70 -21.72
C GLY A 129 -14.60 -14.43 -21.35
N ARG A 130 -13.98 -13.40 -20.73
CA ARG A 130 -14.61 -12.08 -20.48
C ARG A 130 -13.57 -10.96 -20.56
N ASP A 131 -13.99 -9.76 -20.99
CA ASP A 131 -13.20 -8.53 -20.91
C ASP A 131 -13.10 -8.09 -19.43
N TRP A 132 -12.25 -8.77 -18.67
CA TRP A 132 -11.96 -8.40 -17.29
C TRP A 132 -10.94 -7.26 -17.27
N THR A 133 -11.30 -6.15 -16.64
CA THR A 133 -10.32 -5.16 -16.20
C THR A 133 -9.76 -5.63 -14.86
N ALA A 134 -8.52 -6.13 -14.85
CA ALA A 134 -7.87 -6.60 -13.63
C ALA A 134 -7.13 -5.46 -12.92
N LEU A 135 -7.28 -5.37 -11.60
CA LEU A 135 -6.44 -4.53 -10.74
C LEU A 135 -5.00 -5.07 -10.62
N GLN A 136 -4.77 -6.32 -11.05
CA GLN A 136 -3.47 -6.99 -11.05
C GLN A 136 -2.67 -6.79 -12.35
N SER A 137 -3.11 -5.96 -13.30
CA SER A 137 -2.32 -5.73 -14.52
C SER A 137 -1.41 -4.51 -14.38
N ALA A 138 -0.10 -4.79 -14.50
CA ALA A 138 1.09 -3.94 -14.39
C ALA A 138 1.64 -3.75 -12.97
#